data_AF-A0AAN8WRT7-F1
#
_entry.id   AF-A0AAN8WRT7-F1
#
_cell.length_a   1.000
_cell.length_b   1.000
_cell.length_c   1.000
_cell.angle_alpha   90.00
_cell.angle_beta   90.00
_cell.angle_gamma   90.00
#
_symmetry.space_group_name_H-M   'P 1'
#
loop_
_entity.id
_entity.type
_entity.pdbx_description
1 polymer ?
#
loop_
_entity_poly.entity_id
_entity_poly.type
_entity_poly.pdbx_seq_one_letter_code
_entity_poly.pdbx_strand_id
1 'polypeptide(L)'
;MSSNLQNNPFAALFSSVKDAETFMKESQPEEASHDARAENEDVDATVILLEKLLLITTRSVAHSAPRILLEDGGPMNEESFKLLLFDRLLLDSPESHVVGNSKEGRAKTCRREVVVYLSEVYWRCRSERDNPQSHIIQQVQLAVIDNLTTALAQPELYGGQDPNDQLLGIIRKGLGQDGAVDDLVHQLLNHLADQQLPPPDAFGKLVSDITRQISQLSLMTFNFQLVDILDFYASLPLLATYLTKLPKEISQDRTGRGYHHTPLGSLLAVSCLPRNFGQPNEFFEKPSSKLNQAHKDTENSIWLAQHNISGRIYKLFYSLLK
;
A
#
# COMPACT_ATOMS: atom_id res chain seq x y z
N MET A 1 10.75 -16.62 -50.18
CA MET A 1 11.91 -16.54 -51.10
C MET A 1 11.74 -17.59 -52.19
N SER A 2 12.06 -17.29 -53.45
CA SER A 2 11.67 -18.11 -54.60
C SER A 2 12.32 -19.50 -54.57
N SER A 3 11.50 -20.55 -54.66
CA SER A 3 11.90 -21.96 -54.67
C SER A 3 12.59 -22.43 -55.96
N ASN A 4 12.87 -21.52 -56.90
CA ASN A 4 13.55 -21.81 -58.16
C ASN A 4 14.94 -21.16 -58.20
N LEU A 5 15.97 -21.92 -57.82
CA LEU A 5 17.38 -21.52 -57.82
C LEU A 5 17.89 -21.06 -59.20
N GLN A 6 17.33 -21.58 -60.30
CA GLN A 6 17.72 -21.20 -61.68
C GLN A 6 17.36 -19.76 -62.06
N ASN A 7 16.39 -19.14 -61.38
CA ASN A 7 15.98 -17.76 -61.63
C ASN A 7 16.43 -16.80 -60.52
N ASN A 8 17.29 -17.25 -59.60
CA ASN A 8 17.82 -16.40 -58.56
C ASN A 8 18.98 -15.55 -59.11
N PRO A 9 18.87 -14.21 -59.17
CA PRO A 9 19.93 -13.34 -59.70
C PRO A 9 21.23 -13.41 -58.87
N PHE A 10 21.17 -13.94 -57.64
CA PHE A 10 22.33 -14.15 -56.77
C PHE A 10 23.00 -15.52 -56.97
N ALA A 11 22.43 -16.45 -57.76
CA ALA A 11 23.04 -17.75 -58.04
C ALA A 11 24.37 -17.63 -58.80
N ALA A 12 24.59 -16.53 -59.52
CA ALA A 12 25.84 -16.22 -60.22
C ALA A 12 27.02 -15.88 -59.30
N LEU A 13 26.78 -15.67 -57.99
CA LEU A 13 27.83 -15.46 -56.99
C LEU A 13 28.50 -16.77 -56.56
N PHE A 14 27.92 -17.92 -56.92
CA PHE A 14 28.46 -19.24 -56.59
C PHE A 14 29.10 -19.85 -57.84
N SER A 15 30.22 -20.56 -57.64
CA SER A 15 30.96 -21.25 -58.71
C SER A 15 30.14 -22.32 -59.42
N SER A 16 29.09 -22.84 -58.78
CA SER A 16 28.14 -23.77 -59.36
C SER A 16 26.78 -23.72 -58.67
N VAL A 17 25.74 -24.21 -59.35
CA VAL A 17 24.38 -24.37 -58.77
C VAL A 17 24.40 -25.31 -57.57
N LYS A 18 25.32 -26.29 -57.55
CA LYS A 18 25.51 -27.19 -56.40
C LYS A 18 26.06 -26.43 -55.19
N ASP A 19 27.01 -25.51 -55.38
CA ASP A 19 27.55 -24.70 -54.28
C ASP A 19 26.48 -23.78 -53.67
N ALA A 20 25.58 -23.26 -54.49
CA ALA A 20 24.43 -22.48 -54.03
C ALA A 20 23.43 -23.33 -53.21
N GLU A 21 23.24 -24.61 -53.57
CA GLU A 21 22.40 -25.54 -52.81
C GLU A 21 23.05 -25.93 -51.47
N THR A 22 24.36 -26.13 -51.42
CA THR A 22 25.08 -26.40 -50.16
C THR A 22 25.03 -25.21 -49.23
N PHE A 23 25.23 -24.00 -49.76
CA PHE A 23 25.14 -22.76 -48.99
C PHE A 23 23.73 -22.55 -48.44
N MET A 24 22.66 -22.79 -49.23
CA MET A 24 21.28 -22.71 -48.71
C MET A 24 20.98 -23.75 -47.62
N LYS A 25 21.60 -24.94 -47.68
CA LYS A 25 21.46 -25.97 -46.65
C LYS A 25 22.25 -25.64 -45.37
N GLU A 26 23.45 -25.05 -45.50
CA GLU A 26 24.25 -24.56 -44.36
C GLU A 26 23.70 -23.26 -43.76
N SER A 27 22.95 -22.47 -44.54
CA SER A 27 22.30 -21.22 -44.10
C SER A 27 20.90 -21.43 -43.50
N GLN A 28 20.40 -22.67 -43.42
CA GLN A 28 19.22 -22.95 -42.60
C GLN A 28 19.68 -23.01 -41.14
N PRO A 29 19.20 -22.11 -40.26
CA PRO A 29 19.58 -22.15 -38.87
C PRO A 29 18.90 -23.37 -38.21
N GLU A 30 19.64 -24.47 -38.04
CA GLU A 30 19.20 -25.60 -37.21
C GLU A 30 19.25 -25.28 -35.69
N GLU A 31 19.62 -24.06 -35.29
CA GLU A 31 19.69 -23.63 -33.88
C GLU A 31 18.61 -22.63 -33.43
N ALA A 32 17.71 -22.16 -34.30
CA ALA A 32 16.71 -21.13 -33.94
C ALA A 32 15.42 -21.64 -33.25
N SER A 33 15.23 -22.96 -33.11
CA SER A 33 13.97 -23.53 -32.60
C SER A 33 13.91 -23.71 -31.08
N HIS A 34 15.05 -23.82 -30.42
CA HIS A 34 15.12 -23.94 -28.96
C HIS A 34 15.06 -22.58 -28.25
N ASP A 35 15.77 -21.56 -28.75
CA ASP A 35 15.73 -20.20 -28.19
C ASP A 35 14.37 -19.52 -28.39
N ALA A 36 13.80 -19.59 -29.60
CA ALA A 36 12.49 -18.98 -29.85
C ALA A 36 11.35 -19.61 -29.01
N ARG A 37 11.51 -20.87 -28.57
CA ARG A 37 10.52 -21.54 -27.72
C ARG A 37 10.66 -21.12 -26.26
N ALA A 38 11.89 -21.01 -25.76
CA ALA A 38 12.17 -20.51 -24.41
C ALA A 38 11.76 -19.03 -24.25
N GLU A 39 12.05 -18.18 -25.26
CA GLU A 39 11.61 -16.79 -25.28
C GLU A 39 10.09 -16.65 -25.27
N ASN A 40 9.36 -17.46 -26.05
CA ASN A 40 7.90 -17.44 -26.06
C ASN A 40 7.29 -17.95 -24.73
N GLU A 41 7.91 -18.93 -24.08
CA GLU A 41 7.47 -19.43 -22.77
C GLU A 41 7.67 -18.39 -21.66
N ASP A 42 8.77 -17.62 -21.68
CA ASP A 42 9.04 -16.56 -20.70
C ASP A 42 8.13 -15.32 -20.90
N VAL A 43 7.84 -14.97 -22.16
CA VAL A 43 6.87 -13.91 -22.49
C VAL A 43 5.46 -14.30 -22.01
N ASP A 44 5.01 -15.54 -22.24
CA ASP A 44 3.70 -15.98 -21.76
C ASP A 44 3.65 -16.07 -20.22
N ALA A 45 4.73 -16.50 -19.57
CA ALA A 45 4.85 -16.50 -18.11
C ALA A 45 4.70 -15.09 -17.53
N THR A 46 5.37 -14.10 -18.14
CA THR A 46 5.27 -12.68 -17.78
C THR A 46 3.84 -12.16 -17.90
N VAL A 47 3.18 -12.45 -19.03
CA VAL A 47 1.80 -12.05 -19.27
C VAL A 47 0.88 -12.66 -18.20
N ILE A 48 1.01 -13.97 -17.93
CA ILE A 48 0.21 -14.66 -16.92
C ILE A 48 0.42 -14.07 -15.53
N LEU A 49 1.66 -13.72 -15.17
CA LEU A 49 1.98 -13.08 -13.90
C LEU A 49 1.33 -11.69 -13.81
N LEU A 50 1.48 -10.86 -14.84
CA LEU A 50 0.88 -9.52 -14.88
C LEU A 50 -0.66 -9.60 -14.82
N GLU A 51 -1.28 -10.49 -15.59
CA GLU A 51 -2.72 -10.72 -15.52
C GLU A 51 -3.13 -11.15 -14.11
N LYS A 52 -2.34 -12.01 -13.44
CA LYS A 52 -2.58 -12.46 -12.05
C LYS A 52 -2.49 -11.33 -11.04
N LEU A 53 -1.50 -10.46 -11.15
CA LEU A 53 -1.29 -9.36 -10.22
C LEU A 53 -2.31 -8.24 -10.42
N LEU A 54 -2.61 -7.88 -11.67
CA LEU A 54 -3.48 -6.76 -12.00
C LEU A 54 -4.95 -7.16 -12.10
N LEU A 55 -5.27 -8.45 -12.32
CA LEU A 55 -6.62 -8.89 -12.68
C LEU A 55 -7.14 -8.24 -13.98
N ILE A 56 -6.24 -7.89 -14.88
CA ILE A 56 -6.50 -7.33 -16.22
C ILE A 56 -6.07 -8.38 -17.25
N THR A 57 -6.62 -8.33 -18.46
CA THR A 57 -6.14 -9.06 -19.64
C THR A 57 -6.38 -8.23 -20.90
N THR A 58 -5.57 -8.44 -21.93
CA THR A 58 -5.81 -7.92 -23.28
C THR A 58 -6.09 -9.06 -24.27
N ARG A 59 -6.17 -10.30 -23.77
CA ARG A 59 -6.38 -11.51 -24.58
C ARG A 59 -7.85 -11.89 -24.59
N SER A 60 -8.47 -11.95 -25.77
CA SER A 60 -9.85 -12.42 -25.99
C SER A 60 -9.97 -13.96 -25.93
N VAL A 61 -9.20 -14.61 -25.06
CA VAL A 61 -9.25 -16.07 -24.83
C VAL A 61 -10.21 -16.41 -23.69
N ALA A 62 -10.59 -17.68 -23.58
CA ALA A 62 -11.41 -18.13 -22.47
C ALA A 62 -10.60 -18.11 -21.16
N HIS A 63 -11.04 -17.30 -20.20
CA HIS A 63 -10.40 -17.19 -18.88
C HIS A 63 -11.21 -17.96 -17.82
N SER A 64 -10.52 -18.71 -16.97
CA SER A 64 -11.15 -19.42 -15.85
C SER A 64 -11.47 -18.47 -14.68
N ALA A 65 -10.52 -17.60 -14.33
CA ALA A 65 -10.65 -16.58 -13.31
C ALA A 65 -11.17 -15.25 -13.90
N PRO A 66 -11.91 -14.44 -13.12
CA PRO A 66 -12.42 -13.17 -13.60
C PRO A 66 -11.29 -12.16 -13.82
N ARG A 67 -11.24 -11.57 -15.02
CA ARG A 67 -10.30 -10.51 -15.43
C ARG A 67 -11.06 -9.35 -16.05
N ILE A 68 -10.46 -8.16 -16.07
CA ILE A 68 -10.95 -7.03 -16.86
C ILE A 68 -10.29 -7.04 -18.23
N LEU A 69 -11.09 -7.16 -19.29
CA LEU A 69 -10.62 -7.11 -20.66
C LEU A 69 -10.46 -5.65 -21.11
N LEU A 70 -9.25 -5.29 -21.53
CA LEU A 70 -8.92 -4.00 -22.15
C LEU A 70 -8.55 -4.22 -23.62
N GLU A 71 -9.53 -4.23 -24.52
CA GLU A 71 -9.33 -4.57 -25.93
C GLU A 71 -8.47 -3.52 -26.67
N ASP A 72 -8.58 -2.25 -26.30
CA ASP A 72 -7.90 -1.14 -26.99
C ASP A 72 -6.47 -0.87 -26.49
N GLY A 73 -6.02 -1.55 -25.42
CA GLY A 73 -4.77 -1.26 -24.73
C GLY A 73 -3.50 -1.88 -25.32
N GLY A 74 -3.62 -2.65 -26.40
CA GLY A 74 -2.49 -3.35 -27.03
C GLY A 74 -2.02 -4.61 -26.26
N PRO A 75 -0.90 -5.24 -26.68
CA PRO A 75 -0.41 -6.44 -26.02
C PRO A 75 0.12 -6.12 -24.61
N MET A 76 -0.23 -6.94 -23.63
CA MET A 76 0.27 -6.81 -22.27
C MET A 76 1.71 -7.33 -22.17
N ASN A 77 2.65 -6.50 -21.71
CA ASN A 77 4.05 -6.87 -21.47
C ASN A 77 4.68 -5.94 -20.41
N GLU A 78 5.98 -6.10 -20.14
CA GLU A 78 6.72 -5.28 -19.17
C GLU A 78 6.70 -3.78 -19.49
N GLU A 79 6.57 -3.40 -20.76
CA GLU A 79 6.58 -2.00 -21.20
C GLU A 79 5.18 -1.37 -21.15
N SER A 80 4.14 -2.14 -21.44
CA SER A 80 2.77 -1.63 -21.62
C SER A 80 1.90 -1.73 -20.37
N PHE A 81 2.23 -2.59 -19.39
CA PHE A 81 1.33 -2.87 -18.26
C PHE A 81 0.99 -1.62 -17.43
N LYS A 82 1.89 -0.63 -17.38
CA LYS A 82 1.67 0.62 -16.62
C LYS A 82 0.52 1.45 -17.22
N LEU A 83 0.45 1.51 -18.55
CA LEU A 83 -0.64 2.16 -19.27
C LEU A 83 -1.94 1.38 -19.08
N LEU A 84 -1.90 0.05 -19.22
CA LEU A 84 -3.06 -0.82 -18.98
C LEU A 84 -3.60 -0.71 -17.55
N LEU A 85 -2.70 -0.60 -16.55
CA LEU A 85 -3.09 -0.36 -15.17
C LEU A 85 -3.81 0.98 -15.06
N PHE A 86 -3.26 2.05 -15.62
CA PHE A 86 -3.89 3.37 -15.59
C PHE A 86 -5.26 3.37 -16.26
N ASP A 87 -5.38 2.79 -17.46
CA ASP A 87 -6.65 2.65 -18.19
C ASP A 87 -7.69 1.89 -17.37
N ARG A 88 -7.27 0.81 -16.69
CA ARG A 88 -8.14 0.08 -15.76
C ARG A 88 -8.67 0.96 -14.63
N LEU A 89 -7.86 1.88 -14.09
CA LEU A 89 -8.29 2.75 -13.00
C LEU A 89 -9.30 3.81 -13.45
N LEU A 90 -9.28 4.19 -14.74
CA LEU A 90 -10.19 5.17 -15.32
C LEU A 90 -11.55 4.58 -15.76
N LEU A 91 -11.73 3.26 -15.67
CA LEU A 91 -13.01 2.64 -16.00
C LEU A 91 -14.10 3.05 -15.01
N ASP A 92 -15.15 3.71 -15.51
CA ASP A 92 -16.34 4.04 -14.72
C ASP A 92 -17.02 2.77 -14.20
N SER A 93 -17.17 1.76 -15.06
CA SER A 93 -17.90 0.51 -14.78
C SER A 93 -17.02 -0.71 -15.11
N PRO A 94 -16.12 -1.13 -14.20
CA PRO A 94 -15.29 -2.31 -14.40
C PRO A 94 -16.11 -3.58 -14.68
N GLU A 95 -17.29 -3.71 -14.07
CA GLU A 95 -18.18 -4.86 -14.22
C GLU A 95 -18.61 -5.15 -15.66
N SER A 96 -18.69 -4.15 -16.53
CA SER A 96 -19.05 -4.34 -17.95
C SER A 96 -17.92 -4.90 -18.80
N HIS A 97 -16.69 -4.89 -18.27
CA HIS A 97 -15.47 -5.33 -18.96
C HIS A 97 -14.98 -6.68 -18.44
N VAL A 98 -15.73 -7.35 -17.56
CA VAL A 98 -15.31 -8.61 -16.94
C VAL A 98 -15.45 -9.76 -17.92
N VAL A 99 -14.35 -10.48 -18.10
CA VAL A 99 -14.30 -11.78 -18.76
C VAL A 99 -14.01 -12.88 -17.73
N GLY A 100 -14.38 -14.10 -18.10
CA GLY A 100 -14.21 -15.31 -17.28
C GLY A 100 -15.48 -15.72 -16.53
N ASN A 101 -15.64 -17.03 -16.36
CA ASN A 101 -16.91 -17.63 -15.94
C ASN A 101 -17.03 -17.84 -14.42
N SER A 102 -15.93 -17.74 -13.68
CA SER A 102 -15.95 -17.92 -12.23
C SER A 102 -16.61 -16.73 -11.51
N LYS A 103 -17.43 -17.03 -10.50
CA LYS A 103 -17.96 -16.02 -9.56
C LYS A 103 -16.95 -15.68 -8.47
N GLU A 104 -16.00 -16.58 -8.19
CA GLU A 104 -14.97 -16.38 -7.18
C GLU A 104 -13.98 -15.32 -7.66
N GLY A 105 -13.66 -14.35 -6.79
CA GLY A 105 -12.76 -13.25 -7.11
C GLY A 105 -13.40 -12.11 -7.90
N ARG A 106 -14.63 -12.27 -8.43
CA ARG A 106 -15.28 -11.24 -9.27
C ARG A 106 -15.44 -9.90 -8.57
N ALA A 107 -15.75 -9.89 -7.28
CA ALA A 107 -15.84 -8.66 -6.48
C ALA A 107 -14.50 -7.89 -6.40
N LYS A 108 -13.36 -8.60 -6.38
CA LYS A 108 -12.02 -8.01 -6.39
C LYS A 108 -11.67 -7.47 -7.78
N THR A 109 -11.97 -8.26 -8.82
CA THR A 109 -11.78 -7.86 -10.23
C THR A 109 -12.59 -6.60 -10.58
N CYS A 110 -13.84 -6.51 -10.13
CA CYS A 110 -14.73 -5.38 -10.35
C CYS A 110 -14.53 -4.21 -9.36
N ARG A 111 -13.46 -4.20 -8.55
CA ARG A 111 -13.25 -3.15 -7.55
C ARG A 111 -13.25 -1.77 -8.23
N ARG A 112 -14.10 -0.86 -7.77
CA ARG A 112 -14.23 0.51 -8.33
C ARG A 112 -13.34 1.48 -7.59
N GLU A 113 -13.22 1.30 -6.27
CA GLU A 113 -12.43 2.12 -5.38
C GLU A 113 -10.94 2.02 -5.72
N VAL A 114 -10.39 3.09 -6.33
CA VAL A 114 -9.04 3.12 -6.91
C VAL A 114 -7.95 2.77 -5.90
N VAL A 115 -7.98 3.37 -4.70
CA VAL A 115 -6.97 3.13 -3.67
C VAL A 115 -7.09 1.72 -3.10
N VAL A 116 -8.31 1.20 -2.97
CA VAL A 116 -8.56 -0.17 -2.49
C VAL A 116 -8.03 -1.17 -3.51
N TYR A 117 -8.34 -0.99 -4.79
CA TYR A 117 -7.85 -1.85 -5.86
C TYR A 117 -6.31 -1.85 -5.94
N LEU A 118 -5.68 -0.67 -5.91
CA LEU A 118 -4.22 -0.53 -5.91
C LEU A 118 -3.57 -1.22 -4.71
N SER A 119 -4.17 -1.09 -3.52
CA SER A 119 -3.71 -1.81 -2.32
C SER A 119 -3.85 -3.32 -2.48
N GLU A 120 -4.94 -3.80 -3.09
CA GLU A 120 -5.13 -5.21 -3.41
C GLU A 120 -4.10 -5.74 -4.43
N VAL A 121 -3.70 -4.93 -5.42
CA VAL A 121 -2.59 -5.27 -6.33
C VAL A 121 -1.29 -5.40 -5.53
N TYR A 122 -1.00 -4.45 -4.65
CA TYR A 122 0.21 -4.49 -3.82
C TYR A 122 0.28 -5.75 -2.94
N TRP A 123 -0.84 -6.14 -2.32
CA TRP A 123 -0.92 -7.37 -1.52
C TRP A 123 -0.69 -8.64 -2.36
N ARG A 124 -1.18 -8.66 -3.61
CA ARG A 124 -0.88 -9.76 -4.56
C ARG A 124 0.59 -9.80 -4.91
N CYS A 125 1.24 -8.66 -5.19
CA CYS A 125 2.69 -8.59 -5.42
C CYS A 125 3.47 -9.19 -4.23
N ARG A 126 3.12 -8.80 -3.00
CA ARG A 126 3.77 -9.31 -1.80
C ARG A 126 3.59 -10.82 -1.61
N SER A 127 2.44 -11.36 -2.01
CA SER A 127 2.15 -12.79 -1.94
C SER A 127 2.98 -13.61 -2.94
N GLU A 128 3.48 -12.96 -3.99
CA GLU A 128 4.29 -13.58 -5.05
C GLU A 128 5.78 -13.23 -4.91
N ARG A 129 6.24 -12.71 -3.77
CA ARG A 129 7.64 -12.25 -3.59
C ARG A 129 8.73 -13.27 -3.92
N ASP A 130 8.42 -14.56 -3.80
CA ASP A 130 9.35 -15.67 -4.04
C ASP A 130 9.30 -16.17 -5.50
N ASN A 131 8.57 -15.47 -6.39
CA ASN A 131 8.48 -15.78 -7.80
C ASN A 131 9.80 -15.48 -8.53
N PRO A 132 10.24 -16.32 -9.50
CA PRO A 132 11.43 -16.08 -10.31
C PRO A 132 11.47 -14.70 -10.99
N GLN A 133 10.31 -14.17 -11.38
CA GLN A 133 10.15 -12.87 -12.03
C GLN A 133 9.97 -11.72 -11.02
N SER A 134 10.80 -11.72 -9.97
CA SER A 134 10.73 -10.73 -8.90
C SER A 134 10.95 -9.28 -9.37
N HIS A 135 11.68 -9.07 -10.47
CA HIS A 135 11.86 -7.74 -11.07
C HIS A 135 10.54 -7.16 -11.59
N ILE A 136 9.70 -7.97 -12.25
CA ILE A 136 8.36 -7.55 -12.72
C ILE A 136 7.49 -7.18 -11.53
N ILE A 137 7.52 -7.98 -10.47
CA ILE A 137 6.74 -7.72 -9.25
C ILE A 137 7.12 -6.38 -8.64
N GLN A 138 8.41 -6.07 -8.57
CA GLN A 138 8.90 -4.78 -8.09
C GLN A 138 8.45 -3.64 -8.99
N GLN A 139 8.49 -3.80 -10.32
CA GLN A 139 7.98 -2.80 -11.26
C GLN A 139 6.48 -2.55 -11.08
N VAL A 140 5.69 -3.60 -10.82
CA VAL A 140 4.25 -3.47 -10.53
C VAL A 140 4.04 -2.74 -9.20
N GLN A 141 4.82 -3.05 -8.17
CA GLN A 141 4.75 -2.32 -6.89
C GLN A 141 5.05 -0.83 -7.08
N LEU A 142 6.10 -0.48 -7.83
CA LEU A 142 6.41 0.91 -8.14
C LEU A 142 5.26 1.59 -8.91
N ALA A 143 4.72 0.93 -9.93
CA ALA A 143 3.58 1.45 -10.67
C ALA A 143 2.34 1.65 -9.79
N VAL A 144 2.13 0.80 -8.77
CA VAL A 144 1.08 0.98 -7.78
C VAL A 144 1.32 2.24 -6.95
N ILE A 145 2.55 2.48 -6.47
CA ILE A 145 2.89 3.67 -5.69
C ILE A 145 2.75 4.95 -6.53
N ASP A 146 3.18 4.93 -7.80
CA ASP A 146 3.00 6.03 -8.74
C ASP A 146 1.50 6.38 -8.89
N ASN A 147 0.67 5.37 -9.15
CA ASN A 147 -0.77 5.56 -9.33
C ASN A 147 -1.49 5.98 -8.04
N LEU A 148 -1.06 5.48 -6.87
CA LEU A 148 -1.58 5.95 -5.58
C LEU A 148 -1.26 7.43 -5.37
N THR A 149 -0.04 7.84 -5.71
CA THR A 149 0.39 9.24 -5.61
C THR A 149 -0.45 10.12 -6.54
N THR A 150 -0.66 9.70 -7.79
CA THR A 150 -1.55 10.40 -8.74
C THR A 150 -2.99 10.47 -8.21
N ALA A 151 -3.54 9.36 -7.71
CA ALA A 151 -4.91 9.33 -7.19
C ALA A 151 -5.14 10.24 -5.98
N LEU A 152 -4.13 10.39 -5.12
CA LEU A 152 -4.21 11.25 -3.94
C LEU A 152 -3.96 12.72 -4.28
N ALA A 153 -3.15 13.01 -5.30
CA ALA A 153 -2.86 14.36 -5.76
C ALA A 153 -3.94 14.94 -6.69
N GLN A 154 -4.58 14.10 -7.51
CA GLN A 154 -5.56 14.47 -8.54
C GLN A 154 -6.83 13.61 -8.40
N PRO A 155 -7.57 13.70 -7.27
CA PRO A 155 -8.75 12.87 -7.03
C PRO A 155 -9.86 13.08 -8.07
N GLU A 156 -9.92 14.25 -8.71
CA GLU A 156 -10.89 14.59 -9.76
C GLU A 156 -10.79 13.71 -11.02
N LEU A 157 -9.66 13.03 -11.23
CA LEU A 157 -9.51 12.06 -12.32
C LEU A 157 -10.43 10.84 -12.14
N TYR A 158 -10.79 10.52 -10.90
CA TYR A 158 -11.56 9.33 -10.54
C TYR A 158 -12.97 9.72 -10.13
N GLY A 159 -13.75 10.19 -11.11
CA GLY A 159 -15.08 10.77 -10.91
C GLY A 159 -15.97 9.99 -9.93
N GLY A 160 -16.52 10.71 -8.93
CA GLY A 160 -17.41 10.13 -7.92
C GLY A 160 -16.72 9.36 -6.79
N GLN A 161 -15.38 9.34 -6.74
CA GLN A 161 -14.62 8.70 -5.67
C GLN A 161 -13.98 9.73 -4.73
N ASP A 162 -13.65 9.28 -3.52
CA ASP A 162 -12.78 10.01 -2.58
C ASP A 162 -11.56 9.12 -2.23
N PRO A 163 -10.44 9.26 -2.95
CA PRO A 163 -9.21 8.52 -2.69
C PRO A 163 -8.65 8.73 -1.27
N ASN A 164 -8.79 9.93 -0.70
CA ASN A 164 -8.29 10.20 0.65
C ASN A 164 -9.10 9.45 1.71
N ASP A 165 -10.42 9.40 1.57
CA ASP A 165 -11.27 8.62 2.48
C ASP A 165 -11.09 7.10 2.29
N GLN A 166 -10.83 6.64 1.06
CA GLN A 166 -10.44 5.24 0.81
C GLN A 166 -9.12 4.89 1.51
N LEU A 167 -8.09 5.73 1.36
CA LEU A 167 -6.80 5.55 2.05
C LEU A 167 -6.99 5.54 3.56
N LEU A 168 -7.77 6.49 4.10
CA LEU A 168 -8.12 6.56 5.51
C LEU A 168 -8.77 5.26 6.00
N GLY A 169 -9.64 4.66 5.17
CA GLY A 169 -10.25 3.36 5.44
C GLY A 169 -9.25 2.20 5.52
N ILE A 170 -8.20 2.21 4.70
CA ILE A 170 -7.14 1.20 4.71
C ILE A 170 -6.25 1.36 5.95
N ILE A 171 -5.73 2.58 6.19
CA ILE A 171 -4.81 2.82 7.31
C ILE A 171 -5.51 2.63 8.67
N ARG A 172 -6.80 2.97 8.81
CA ARG A 172 -7.55 2.71 10.05
C ARG A 172 -7.67 1.22 10.38
N LYS A 173 -7.66 0.35 9.39
CA LYS A 173 -7.85 -1.10 9.58
C LYS A 173 -6.56 -1.84 9.89
N GLY A 174 -5.41 -1.33 9.46
CA GLY A 174 -4.16 -2.08 9.51
C GLY A 174 -2.91 -1.32 9.93
N LEU A 175 -2.91 0.01 10.01
CA LEU A 175 -1.68 0.73 10.37
C LEU A 175 -1.23 0.38 11.80
N GLY A 176 0.04 0.03 11.95
CA GLY A 176 0.64 -0.43 13.21
C GLY A 176 0.21 -1.83 13.64
N GLN A 177 -0.54 -2.56 12.82
CA GLN A 177 -1.03 -3.92 13.13
C GLN A 177 -0.77 -4.93 12.01
N ASP A 178 -0.90 -4.49 10.77
CA ASP A 178 -0.71 -5.29 9.56
C ASP A 178 0.54 -4.82 8.83
N GLY A 179 1.57 -5.67 8.86
CA GLY A 179 2.83 -5.40 8.19
C GLY A 179 2.72 -5.18 6.67
N ALA A 180 1.62 -5.57 6.02
CA ALA A 180 1.33 -5.25 4.63
C ALA A 180 0.86 -3.80 4.43
N VAL A 181 0.05 -3.29 5.36
CA VAL A 181 -0.38 -1.88 5.34
C VAL A 181 0.79 -0.98 5.71
N ASP A 182 1.56 -1.37 6.73
CA ASP A 182 2.75 -0.62 7.16
C ASP A 182 3.75 -0.48 6.02
N ASP A 183 4.06 -1.56 5.31
CA ASP A 183 5.00 -1.57 4.18
C ASP A 183 4.49 -0.70 3.01
N LEU A 184 3.21 -0.82 2.62
CA LEU A 184 2.61 0.02 1.59
C LEU A 184 2.73 1.52 1.94
N VAL A 185 2.40 1.88 3.19
CA VAL A 185 2.47 3.26 3.66
C VAL A 185 3.90 3.78 3.71
N HIS A 186 4.86 2.95 4.12
CA HIS A 186 6.29 3.30 4.07
C HIS A 186 6.74 3.60 2.64
N GLN A 187 6.41 2.73 1.67
CA GLN A 187 6.78 2.94 0.27
C GLN A 187 6.14 4.22 -0.29
N LEU A 188 4.86 4.43 -0.02
CA LEU A 188 4.14 5.65 -0.45
C LEU A 188 4.79 6.92 0.11
N LEU A 189 5.07 6.95 1.42
CA LEU A 189 5.62 8.15 2.06
C LEU A 189 7.07 8.42 1.64
N ASN A 190 7.89 7.39 1.46
CA ASN A 190 9.24 7.56 0.92
C ASN A 190 9.19 8.15 -0.50
N HIS A 191 8.30 7.62 -1.35
CA HIS A 191 8.12 8.13 -2.70
C HIS A 191 7.63 9.58 -2.72
N LEU A 192 6.70 9.96 -1.84
CA LEU A 192 6.28 11.35 -1.67
C LEU A 192 7.41 12.25 -1.17
N ALA A 193 8.23 11.77 -0.23
CA ALA A 193 9.40 12.50 0.26
C ALA A 193 10.43 12.76 -0.84
N ASP A 194 10.72 11.75 -1.67
CA ASP A 194 11.63 11.88 -2.81
C ASP A 194 11.16 12.94 -3.81
N GLN A 195 9.83 13.04 -3.99
CA GLN A 195 9.20 14.06 -4.82
C GLN A 195 8.93 15.40 -4.10
N GLN A 196 9.29 15.51 -2.81
CA GLN A 196 9.02 16.69 -1.97
C GLN A 196 7.53 17.04 -1.87
N LEU A 197 6.66 16.04 -1.95
CA LEU A 197 5.22 16.18 -1.84
C LEU A 197 4.77 16.04 -0.37
N PRO A 198 3.71 16.75 0.05
CA PRO A 198 3.17 16.62 1.40
C PRO A 198 2.48 15.27 1.60
N PRO A 199 2.33 14.80 2.86
CA PRO A 199 1.52 13.63 3.15
C PRO A 199 0.04 13.86 2.79
N PRO A 200 -0.68 12.82 2.34
CA PRO A 200 -2.11 12.87 2.10
C PRO A 200 -2.94 13.27 3.33
N ASP A 201 -4.05 13.96 3.12
CA ASP A 201 -4.94 14.46 4.18
C ASP A 201 -5.47 13.34 5.09
N ALA A 202 -5.57 12.11 4.57
CA ALA A 202 -5.93 10.92 5.33
C ALA A 202 -5.09 10.77 6.62
N PHE A 203 -3.78 11.06 6.57
CA PHE A 203 -2.90 10.95 7.74
C PHE A 203 -3.20 12.02 8.80
N GLY A 204 -3.55 13.24 8.37
CA GLY A 204 -3.98 14.32 9.27
C GLY A 204 -5.34 14.03 9.93
N LYS A 205 -6.29 13.47 9.17
CA LYS A 205 -7.58 13.01 9.69
C LYS A 205 -7.38 11.91 10.75
N LEU A 206 -6.57 10.90 10.44
CA LEU A 206 -6.30 9.77 11.35
C LEU A 206 -5.69 10.24 12.68
N VAL A 207 -4.63 11.05 12.65
CA VAL A 207 -3.97 11.49 13.89
C VAL A 207 -4.89 12.37 14.75
N SER A 208 -5.76 13.17 14.11
CA SER A 208 -6.75 13.99 14.81
C SER A 208 -7.79 13.11 15.52
N ASP A 209 -8.25 12.04 14.86
CA ASP A 209 -9.18 11.08 15.45
C ASP A 209 -8.55 10.29 16.59
N ILE A 210 -7.30 9.86 16.43
CA ILE A 210 -6.55 9.16 17.48
C ILE A 210 -6.36 10.07 18.69
N THR A 211 -5.96 11.32 18.47
CA THR A 211 -5.78 12.33 19.53
C THR A 211 -7.08 12.52 20.31
N ARG A 212 -8.22 12.65 19.60
CA ARG A 212 -9.55 12.74 20.22
C ARG A 212 -9.86 11.49 21.05
N GLN A 213 -9.57 10.30 20.54
CA GLN A 213 -9.79 9.04 21.28
C GLN A 213 -8.92 8.97 22.54
N ILE A 214 -7.61 9.21 22.43
CA ILE A 214 -6.68 9.22 23.58
C ILE A 214 -7.15 10.22 24.64
N SER A 215 -7.63 11.39 24.22
CA SER A 215 -8.16 12.39 25.14
C SER A 215 -9.39 11.92 25.94
N GLN A 216 -9.99 10.78 25.62
CA GLN A 216 -11.14 10.21 26.34
C GLN A 216 -10.78 8.99 27.19
N LEU A 217 -9.56 8.45 27.06
CA LEU A 217 -9.15 7.22 27.77
C LEU A 217 -8.81 7.48 29.24
N SER A 218 -9.09 6.50 30.11
CA SER A 218 -8.49 6.45 31.44
C SER A 218 -7.28 5.53 31.45
N LEU A 219 -6.53 5.55 32.55
CA LEU A 219 -5.39 4.67 32.78
C LEU A 219 -5.77 3.17 32.64
N MET A 220 -7.02 2.82 32.98
CA MET A 220 -7.50 1.42 32.98
C MET A 220 -8.05 1.00 31.61
N THR A 221 -8.56 1.94 30.81
CA THR A 221 -9.14 1.66 29.49
C THR A 221 -8.15 1.94 28.35
N PHE A 222 -6.87 2.09 28.66
CA PHE A 222 -5.90 2.59 27.71
C PHE A 222 -5.69 1.63 26.53
N ASN A 223 -5.90 2.10 25.31
CA ASN A 223 -5.73 1.31 24.10
C ASN A 223 -4.32 1.48 23.53
N PHE A 224 -3.47 0.47 23.74
CA PHE A 224 -2.10 0.46 23.24
C PHE A 224 -1.99 0.52 21.71
N GLN A 225 -2.99 0.05 20.96
CA GLN A 225 -2.98 0.11 19.51
C GLN A 225 -2.94 1.56 19.00
N LEU A 226 -3.55 2.50 19.73
CA LEU A 226 -3.49 3.92 19.38
C LEU A 226 -2.05 4.45 19.52
N VAL A 227 -1.29 3.94 20.49
CA VAL A 227 0.12 4.33 20.67
C VAL A 227 1.00 3.67 19.62
N ASP A 228 0.73 2.42 19.24
CA ASP A 228 1.47 1.75 18.17
C ASP A 228 1.32 2.51 16.82
N ILE A 229 0.14 3.09 16.55
CA ILE A 229 -0.03 3.99 15.39
C ILE A 229 0.78 5.28 15.54
N LEU A 230 0.81 5.90 16.73
CA LEU A 230 1.62 7.10 16.94
C LEU A 230 3.13 6.80 16.88
N ASP A 231 3.55 5.61 17.30
CA ASP A 231 4.93 5.12 17.18
C ASP A 231 5.32 4.97 15.69
N PHE A 232 4.42 4.44 14.86
CA PHE A 232 4.58 4.43 13.41
C PHE A 232 4.72 5.84 12.82
N TYR A 233 3.91 6.81 13.27
CA TYR A 233 4.06 8.21 12.85
C TYR A 233 5.42 8.78 13.27
N ALA A 234 5.90 8.41 14.46
CA ALA A 234 7.19 8.85 14.98
C ALA A 234 8.38 8.26 14.22
N SER A 235 8.24 7.07 13.61
CA SER A 235 9.32 6.43 12.85
C SER A 235 9.50 6.99 11.44
N LEU A 236 8.59 7.84 10.96
CA LEU A 236 8.60 8.39 9.60
C LEU A 236 8.70 9.92 9.60
N PRO A 237 9.76 10.52 9.05
CA PRO A 237 10.00 11.97 9.14
C PRO A 237 8.83 12.84 8.64
N LEU A 238 8.21 12.45 7.53
CA LEU A 238 7.05 13.17 6.97
C LEU A 238 5.86 13.19 7.94
N LEU A 239 5.58 12.07 8.62
CA LEU A 239 4.46 11.95 9.54
C LEU A 239 4.77 12.48 10.94
N ALA A 240 6.03 12.41 11.38
CA ALA A 240 6.47 12.92 12.69
C ALA A 240 6.13 14.41 12.88
N THR A 241 6.02 15.16 11.79
CA THR A 241 5.58 16.56 11.81
C THR A 241 4.15 16.72 12.35
N TYR A 242 3.25 15.76 12.16
CA TYR A 242 1.91 15.81 12.74
C TYR A 242 1.91 15.66 14.27
N LEU A 243 2.94 15.03 14.84
CA LEU A 243 3.07 14.85 16.28
C LEU A 243 3.72 16.06 16.96
N THR A 244 4.63 16.74 16.25
CA THR A 244 5.48 17.79 16.81
C THR A 244 5.03 19.21 16.46
N LYS A 245 4.34 19.39 15.32
CA LYS A 245 3.90 20.71 14.88
C LYS A 245 2.68 21.16 15.68
N LEU A 246 2.84 22.28 16.38
CA LEU A 246 1.77 22.88 17.15
C LEU A 246 0.90 23.79 16.27
N PRO A 247 -0.44 23.69 16.35
CA PRO A 247 -1.35 24.70 15.83
C PRO A 247 -1.02 26.09 16.40
N LYS A 248 -1.15 27.14 15.55
CA LYS A 248 -0.81 28.51 15.93
C LYS A 248 -1.63 29.01 17.12
N GLU A 249 -2.87 28.56 17.20
CA GLU A 249 -3.84 28.88 18.25
C GLU A 249 -3.32 28.41 19.62
N ILE A 250 -2.65 27.25 19.67
CA ILE A 250 -2.07 26.68 20.89
C ILE A 250 -0.80 27.44 21.29
N SER A 251 0.05 27.80 20.33
CA SER A 251 1.28 28.56 20.61
C SER A 251 1.01 29.97 21.13
N GLN A 252 -0.16 30.54 20.83
CA GLN A 252 -0.58 31.86 21.30
C GLN A 252 -1.36 31.82 22.62
N ASP A 253 -1.80 30.64 23.06
CA ASP A 253 -2.48 30.45 24.34
C ASP A 253 -1.51 30.56 25.52
N ARG A 254 -1.65 31.64 26.29
CA ARG A 254 -0.83 31.89 27.49
C ARG A 254 -1.16 30.98 28.67
N THR A 255 -2.28 30.26 28.63
CA THR A 255 -2.71 29.38 29.73
C THR A 255 -2.05 28.01 29.66
N GLY A 256 -1.47 27.64 28.51
CA GLY A 256 -0.86 26.35 28.27
C GLY A 256 -1.87 25.19 28.18
N ARG A 257 -3.17 25.44 28.30
CA ARG A 257 -4.20 24.40 28.27
C ARG A 257 -4.31 23.75 26.90
N GLY A 258 -4.08 24.51 25.82
CA GLY A 258 -4.09 23.97 24.47
C GLY A 258 -3.13 22.79 24.27
N TYR A 259 -1.99 22.75 24.95
CA TYR A 259 -1.00 21.68 24.80
C TYR A 259 -1.55 20.30 25.15
N HIS A 260 -2.50 20.21 26.09
CA HIS A 260 -3.16 18.95 26.46
C HIS A 260 -3.98 18.34 25.32
N HIS A 261 -4.36 19.11 24.30
CA HIS A 261 -5.17 18.66 23.16
C HIS A 261 -4.34 18.28 21.93
N THR A 262 -3.01 18.33 22.04
CA THR A 262 -2.10 17.84 20.99
C THR A 262 -1.98 16.32 21.05
N PRO A 263 -1.48 15.63 20.00
CA PRO A 263 -1.28 14.18 20.04
C PRO A 263 -0.42 13.73 21.21
N LEU A 264 0.75 14.35 21.39
CA LEU A 264 1.68 14.05 22.49
C LEU A 264 1.13 14.50 23.84
N GLY A 265 0.50 15.67 23.91
CA GLY A 265 -0.07 16.18 25.15
C GLY A 265 -1.25 15.33 25.65
N SER A 266 -2.11 14.86 24.75
CA SER A 266 -3.23 13.97 25.11
C SER A 266 -2.70 12.66 25.68
N LEU A 267 -1.60 12.14 25.13
CA LEU A 267 -0.93 10.93 25.61
C LEU A 267 -0.29 11.14 26.99
N LEU A 268 0.42 12.26 27.19
CA LEU A 268 1.05 12.62 28.46
C LEU A 268 0.04 12.98 29.56
N ALA A 269 -1.17 13.39 29.20
CA ALA A 269 -2.24 13.73 30.14
C ALA A 269 -2.90 12.50 30.79
N VAL A 270 -2.62 11.29 30.31
CA VAL A 270 -3.17 10.05 30.89
C VAL A 270 -2.53 9.78 32.25
N SER A 271 -3.35 9.81 33.30
CA SER A 271 -2.90 9.61 34.68
C SER A 271 -4.02 9.03 35.56
N CYS A 272 -3.68 8.68 36.80
CA CYS A 272 -4.64 8.26 37.82
C CYS A 272 -5.36 9.44 38.53
N LEU A 273 -5.03 10.68 38.15
CA LEU A 273 -5.61 11.88 38.75
C LEU A 273 -6.89 12.30 38.02
N PRO A 274 -7.87 12.88 38.73
CA PRO A 274 -9.04 13.47 38.09
C PRO A 274 -8.62 14.55 37.09
N ARG A 275 -9.20 14.51 35.89
CA ARG A 275 -8.92 15.46 34.81
C ARG A 275 -9.40 16.88 35.14
N ASN A 276 -10.51 16.97 35.87
CA ASN A 276 -11.12 18.24 36.28
C ASN A 276 -11.27 18.31 37.80
N PHE A 277 -11.13 19.52 38.33
CA PHE A 277 -11.39 19.79 39.74
C PHE A 277 -12.82 19.40 40.12
N GLY A 278 -12.98 18.67 41.23
CA GLY A 278 -14.28 18.25 41.75
C GLY A 278 -14.88 16.99 41.12
N GLN A 279 -14.22 16.36 40.14
CA GLN A 279 -14.64 15.04 39.66
C GLN A 279 -14.30 13.94 40.69
N PRO A 280 -15.18 12.95 40.89
CA PRO A 280 -14.89 11.81 41.75
C PRO A 280 -13.69 11.03 41.22
N ASN A 281 -12.87 10.51 42.13
CA ASN A 281 -11.73 9.69 41.76
C ASN A 281 -12.22 8.32 41.24
N GLU A 282 -11.73 7.91 40.06
CA GLU A 282 -12.09 6.63 39.42
C GLU A 282 -11.59 5.41 40.21
N PHE A 283 -10.50 5.58 40.97
CA PHE A 283 -9.80 4.49 41.68
C PHE A 283 -10.18 4.41 43.16
N PHE A 284 -10.41 5.56 43.80
CA PHE A 284 -10.59 5.65 45.25
C PHE A 284 -11.99 6.15 45.61
N GLU A 285 -12.95 5.23 45.67
CA GLU A 285 -14.25 5.49 46.26
C GLU A 285 -14.21 5.31 47.79
N LYS A 286 -14.55 6.37 48.55
CA LYS A 286 -14.59 6.39 50.03
C LYS A 286 -13.36 5.71 50.67
N PRO A 287 -12.14 6.23 50.45
CA PRO A 287 -10.90 5.54 50.83
C PRO A 287 -10.84 5.21 52.32
N SER A 288 -11.39 6.05 53.20
CA SER A 288 -11.42 5.80 54.64
C SER A 288 -12.27 4.59 55.09
N SER A 289 -13.06 3.99 54.18
CA SER A 289 -13.96 2.87 54.49
C SER A 289 -13.49 1.52 53.94
N LYS A 290 -12.42 1.48 53.15
CA LYS A 290 -11.90 0.27 52.53
C LYS A 290 -10.80 -0.37 53.38
N LEU A 291 -10.64 -1.69 53.27
CA LEU A 291 -9.56 -2.41 53.92
C LEU A 291 -8.20 -2.05 53.30
N ASN A 292 -7.14 -2.08 54.12
CA ASN A 292 -5.76 -1.83 53.67
C ASN A 292 -5.33 -2.71 52.48
N GLN A 293 -5.82 -3.94 52.40
CA GLN A 293 -5.50 -4.83 51.28
C GLN A 293 -6.09 -4.31 49.96
N ALA A 294 -7.36 -3.86 49.96
CA ALA A 294 -8.00 -3.31 48.78
C ALA A 294 -7.31 -2.03 48.28
N HIS A 295 -6.74 -1.23 49.18
CA HIS A 295 -5.89 -0.09 48.82
C HIS A 295 -4.62 -0.53 48.08
N LYS A 296 -3.89 -1.49 48.65
CA LYS A 296 -2.66 -2.01 48.03
C LYS A 296 -2.93 -2.61 46.64
N ASP A 297 -4.01 -3.36 46.49
CA ASP A 297 -4.36 -3.98 45.20
C ASP A 297 -4.71 -2.91 44.13
N THR A 298 -5.40 -1.85 44.54
CA THR A 298 -5.72 -0.69 43.67
C THR A 298 -4.44 0.06 43.28
N GLU A 299 -3.58 0.37 44.25
CA GLU A 299 -2.30 1.05 44.02
C GLU A 299 -1.39 0.24 43.09
N ASN A 300 -1.27 -1.07 43.31
CA ASN A 300 -0.48 -1.95 42.45
C ASN A 300 -1.00 -1.95 41.01
N SER A 301 -2.32 -1.94 40.82
CA SER A 301 -2.96 -1.87 39.51
C SER A 301 -2.67 -0.54 38.80
N ILE A 302 -2.75 0.58 39.53
CA ILE A 302 -2.37 1.91 39.02
C ILE A 302 -0.89 1.93 38.62
N TRP A 303 0.00 1.43 39.48
CA TRP A 303 1.43 1.38 39.22
C TRP A 303 1.76 0.58 37.97
N LEU A 304 1.17 -0.61 37.82
CA LEU A 304 1.40 -1.46 36.66
C LEU A 304 0.90 -0.79 35.36
N ALA A 305 -0.30 -0.23 35.38
CA ALA A 305 -0.86 0.47 34.23
C ALA A 305 0.00 1.68 33.84
N GLN A 306 0.40 2.50 34.82
CA GLN A 306 1.27 3.66 34.60
C GLN A 306 2.63 3.23 34.04
N HIS A 307 3.25 2.19 34.59
CA HIS A 307 4.53 1.67 34.12
C HIS A 307 4.46 1.24 32.65
N ASN A 308 3.40 0.53 32.27
CA ASN A 308 3.20 0.07 30.89
C ASN A 308 3.01 1.23 29.91
N ILE A 309 2.19 2.23 30.28
CA ILE A 309 1.99 3.43 29.45
C ILE A 309 3.29 4.22 29.33
N SER A 310 3.96 4.50 30.45
CA SER A 310 5.24 5.24 30.44
C SER A 310 6.30 4.55 29.61
N GLY A 311 6.39 3.22 29.64
CA GLY A 311 7.30 2.45 28.78
C GLY A 311 7.01 2.63 27.29
N ARG A 312 5.75 2.72 26.88
CA ARG A 312 5.34 2.95 25.49
C ARG A 312 5.57 4.39 25.06
N ILE A 313 5.21 5.35 25.91
CA ILE A 313 5.50 6.78 25.69
C ILE A 313 7.00 6.98 25.52
N TYR A 314 7.83 6.38 26.37
CA TYR A 314 9.28 6.46 26.25
C TYR A 314 9.79 5.99 24.87
N LYS A 315 9.28 4.85 24.37
CA LYS A 315 9.66 4.33 23.05
C LYS A 315 9.28 5.30 21.92
N LEU A 316 8.07 5.85 21.98
CA LEU A 316 7.60 6.84 21.00
C LEU A 316 8.48 8.09 20.99
N PHE A 317 8.80 8.65 22.16
CA PHE A 317 9.70 9.79 22.27
C PHE A 317 11.11 9.44 21.81
N TYR A 318 11.60 8.24 22.10
CA TYR A 318 12.89 7.77 21.61
C TYR A 318 12.93 7.69 20.08
N SER A 319 11.85 7.22 19.44
CA SER A 319 11.72 7.21 17.98
C SER A 319 11.71 8.62 17.38
N LEU A 320 11.03 9.58 18.02
CA LEU A 320 10.97 10.97 17.54
C LEU A 320 12.29 11.73 17.64
N LEU A 321 13.12 11.38 18.62
CA LEU A 321 14.34 12.13 18.97
C LEU A 321 15.62 11.52 18.40
N LYS A 322 15.53 10.37 17.75
CA LYS A 322 16.64 9.67 17.11
C LYS A 322 16.81 10.13 15.66
#